data_AF-A0A934U271-F1
#
_entry.id   AF-A0A934U271-F1
#
_cell.length_a   1.000
_cell.length_b   1.000
_cell.length_c   1.000
_cell.angle_alpha   90.00
_cell.angle_beta   90.00
_cell.angle_gamma   90.00
#
_symmetry.space_group_name_H-M   'P 1'
#
loop_
_entity.id
_entity.type
_entity.pdbx_description
1 polymer ?
#
loop_
_entity_poly.entity_id
_entity_poly.type
_entity_poly.pdbx_seq_one_letter_code
_entity_poly.pdbx_strand_id
1 'polypeptide(L)'
;MANTWRIKPMEFLVLWEISGNDTLPFPIVCTNTPPLLKDYIRQKEQILEELQPRLTRESVDAIQTVSRPDIKIAAIGWDEHNENNLSAARRIYGVRRENRAYVLSQAPGSKFEEGGDIEITETSVVGLARSVIDKLPQVSKGSMGEVPIMRGQGRDLDYSHGQSAVRDSFAESPEQKSARFLRAKSTQFGEFEVLPGESMHWLRERSGYLMRWRDVADDGRYLVEPRDHPVAVAVDAKGFENAANERVAKLVRRIKEDKPKYEMQ
;
A
#
# COMPACT_ATOMS: atom_id res chain seq x y z
N MET A 1 22.79 3.21 10.95
CA MET A 1 21.98 4.33 10.42
C MET A 1 21.37 3.83 9.13
N ALA A 2 20.07 4.05 8.89
CA ALA A 2 19.46 3.65 7.63
C ALA A 2 19.95 4.60 6.53
N ASN A 3 20.39 4.06 5.40
CA ASN A 3 20.73 4.90 4.25
C ASN A 3 19.42 5.39 3.61
N THR A 4 19.28 6.71 3.55
CA THR A 4 18.15 7.39 2.94
C THR A 4 18.66 8.34 1.87
N TRP A 5 18.08 8.28 0.68
CA TRP A 5 18.34 9.26 -0.38
C TRP A 5 17.04 9.63 -1.10
N ARG A 6 17.11 10.74 -1.83
CA ARG A 6 15.97 11.35 -2.52
C ARG A 6 16.23 11.39 -4.02
N ILE A 7 15.20 11.07 -4.79
CA ILE A 7 15.24 11.04 -6.25
C ILE A 7 13.98 11.70 -6.81
N LYS A 8 14.10 12.40 -7.94
CA LYS A 8 12.94 13.00 -8.63
C LYS A 8 12.13 11.91 -9.36
N PRO A 9 10.83 12.12 -9.62
CA PRO A 9 9.99 11.14 -10.33
C PRO A 9 10.56 10.70 -11.67
N MET A 10 11.04 11.64 -12.49
CA MET A 10 11.60 11.33 -13.80
C MET A 10 12.97 10.64 -13.72
N GLU A 11 13.80 10.97 -12.73
CA GLU A 11 15.05 10.25 -12.46
C GLU A 11 14.74 8.79 -12.09
N PHE A 12 13.73 8.55 -11.24
CA PHE A 12 13.28 7.20 -10.89
C PHE A 12 12.71 6.45 -12.09
N LEU A 13 11.86 7.08 -12.91
CA LEU A 13 11.30 6.50 -14.12
C LEU A 13 12.41 6.02 -15.08
N VAL A 14 13.42 6.86 -15.33
CA VAL A 14 14.57 6.50 -16.18
C VAL A 14 15.30 5.27 -15.64
N LEU A 15 15.62 5.25 -14.35
CA LEU A 15 16.29 4.10 -13.74
C LEU A 15 15.41 2.83 -13.73
N TRP A 16 14.10 2.99 -13.57
CA TRP A 16 13.11 1.92 -13.58
C TRP A 16 13.03 1.23 -14.95
N GLU A 17 12.95 2.02 -16.01
CA GLU A 17 12.92 1.54 -17.39
C GLU A 17 14.25 0.89 -17.80
N ILE A 18 15.39 1.47 -17.41
CA ILE A 18 16.72 0.86 -17.63
C ILE A 18 16.85 -0.50 -16.92
N SER A 19 16.14 -0.68 -15.80
CA SER A 19 16.08 -1.96 -15.08
C SER A 19 15.19 -3.00 -15.78
N GLY A 20 14.55 -2.65 -16.90
CA GLY A 20 13.73 -3.53 -17.72
C GLY A 20 12.25 -3.56 -17.33
N ASN A 21 11.75 -2.53 -16.65
CA ASN A 21 10.34 -2.43 -16.27
C ASN A 21 9.63 -1.32 -17.05
N ASP A 22 8.56 -1.68 -17.75
CA ASP A 22 7.81 -0.76 -18.61
C ASP A 22 6.66 -0.04 -17.89
N THR A 23 6.35 -0.43 -16.65
CA THR A 23 5.27 0.15 -15.85
C THR A 23 5.78 0.45 -14.45
N LEU A 24 5.56 1.67 -13.97
CA LEU A 24 5.94 2.08 -12.62
C LEU A 24 5.28 1.21 -11.56
N PRO A 25 5.95 0.96 -10.42
CA PRO A 25 5.39 0.15 -9.37
C PRO A 25 4.25 0.93 -8.69
N PHE A 26 3.08 0.32 -8.59
CA PHE A 26 2.01 0.89 -7.79
C PHE A 26 2.45 1.04 -6.32
N PRO A 27 2.19 2.19 -5.65
CA PRO A 27 1.39 3.33 -6.09
C PRO A 27 2.20 4.54 -6.59
N ILE A 28 3.47 4.36 -6.98
CA ILE A 28 4.35 5.43 -7.45
C ILE A 28 3.88 5.93 -8.82
N VAL A 29 3.82 7.25 -8.98
CA VAL A 29 3.39 7.91 -10.22
C VAL A 29 4.45 8.87 -10.75
N CYS A 30 4.48 9.04 -12.06
CA CYS A 30 5.28 10.07 -12.72
C CYS A 30 4.46 10.66 -13.87
N THR A 31 4.12 11.94 -13.76
CA THR A 31 3.20 12.65 -14.68
C THR A 31 3.90 13.62 -15.61
N ASN A 32 5.17 13.94 -15.38
CA ASN A 32 5.93 14.94 -16.13
C ASN A 32 6.60 14.37 -17.41
N THR A 33 5.89 13.51 -18.13
CA THR A 33 6.37 12.89 -19.37
C THR A 33 5.98 13.76 -20.57
N PRO A 34 6.93 14.21 -21.41
CA PRO A 34 6.63 14.94 -22.64
C PRO A 34 5.70 14.14 -23.55
N PRO A 35 4.71 14.79 -24.19
CA PRO A 35 3.77 14.08 -25.06
C PRO A 35 4.41 13.57 -26.35
N LEU A 36 5.52 14.17 -26.79
CA LEU A 36 6.24 13.79 -28.00
C LEU A 36 7.35 12.79 -27.67
N LEU A 37 7.33 11.64 -28.34
CA LEU A 37 8.31 10.56 -28.13
C LEU A 37 9.77 11.03 -28.26
N LYS A 38 10.06 11.91 -29.23
CA LYS A 38 11.42 12.44 -29.44
C LYS A 38 11.88 13.28 -28.25
N ASP A 39 11.01 14.13 -27.72
CA ASP A 39 11.34 14.96 -26.56
C ASP A 39 11.46 14.11 -25.30
N TYR A 40 10.64 13.06 -25.17
CA TYR A 40 10.76 12.09 -24.09
C TYR A 40 12.11 11.36 -24.11
N ILE A 41 12.51 10.82 -25.27
CA ILE A 41 13.82 10.14 -25.43
C ILE A 41 14.96 11.10 -25.07
N ARG A 42 14.94 12.32 -25.64
CA ARG A 42 15.97 13.33 -25.36
C ARG A 42 16.04 13.69 -23.87
N GLN A 43 14.90 13.85 -23.21
CA GLN A 43 14.86 14.15 -21.79
C GLN A 43 15.42 13.01 -20.95
N LYS A 44 15.13 11.75 -21.30
CA LYS A 44 15.70 10.58 -20.61
C LYS A 44 17.22 10.52 -20.75
N GLU A 45 17.75 10.79 -21.94
CA GLU A 45 19.20 10.83 -22.19
C GLU A 45 19.87 11.92 -21.33
N GLN A 46 19.31 13.13 -21.32
CA GLN A 46 19.80 14.24 -20.49
C GLN A 46 19.78 13.90 -18.99
N ILE A 47 18.66 13.32 -18.51
CA ILE A 47 18.54 12.90 -17.11
C ILE A 47 19.59 11.84 -16.78
N LEU A 48 19.82 10.87 -17.67
CA LEU A 48 20.82 9.82 -17.42
C LEU A 48 22.24 10.40 -17.35
N GLU A 49 22.60 11.31 -18.24
CA GLU A 49 23.89 12.02 -18.24
C GLU A 49 24.11 12.80 -16.94
N GLU A 50 23.08 13.51 -16.46
CA GLU A 50 23.13 14.26 -15.20
C GLU A 50 23.14 13.36 -13.96
N LEU A 51 22.50 12.20 -14.04
CA LEU A 51 22.35 11.27 -12.93
C LEU A 51 23.57 10.38 -12.74
N GLN A 52 24.24 9.97 -13.82
CA GLN A 52 25.40 9.06 -13.77
C GLN A 52 26.47 9.47 -12.75
N PRO A 53 26.92 10.74 -12.67
CA PRO A 53 27.92 11.16 -11.69
C PRO A 53 27.43 11.14 -10.23
N ARG A 54 26.11 11.14 -10.01
CA ARG A 54 25.46 11.12 -8.69
C ARG A 54 25.15 9.70 -8.20
N LEU A 55 25.17 8.71 -9.09
CA LEU A 55 24.86 7.32 -8.73
C LEU A 55 26.02 6.71 -7.95
N THR A 56 25.75 6.38 -6.69
CA THR A 56 26.65 5.54 -5.89
C THR A 56 26.34 4.05 -6.12
N ARG A 57 27.28 3.16 -5.77
CA ARG A 57 27.06 1.71 -5.83
C ARG A 57 25.80 1.31 -5.04
N GLU A 58 25.61 1.89 -3.86
CA GLU A 58 24.47 1.61 -2.98
C GLU A 58 23.14 2.02 -3.63
N SER A 59 23.11 3.17 -4.32
CA SER A 59 21.90 3.63 -5.02
C SER A 59 21.54 2.72 -6.20
N VAL A 60 22.54 2.23 -6.94
CA VAL A 60 22.34 1.29 -8.06
C VAL A 60 21.82 -0.06 -7.54
N ASP A 61 22.45 -0.60 -6.50
CA ASP A 61 22.05 -1.86 -5.86
C ASP A 61 20.61 -1.78 -5.31
N ALA A 62 20.25 -0.64 -4.72
CA ALA A 62 18.91 -0.42 -4.22
C ALA A 62 17.88 -0.42 -5.35
N ILE A 63 18.12 0.30 -6.46
CA ILE A 63 17.19 0.29 -7.60
C ILE A 63 17.07 -1.11 -8.21
N GLN A 64 18.17 -1.87 -8.33
CA GLN A 64 18.13 -3.27 -8.79
C GLN A 64 17.33 -4.18 -7.84
N THR A 65 17.33 -3.90 -6.55
CA THR A 65 16.54 -4.62 -5.55
C THR A 65 15.05 -4.27 -5.70
N VAL A 66 14.74 -2.97 -5.81
CA VAL A 66 13.37 -2.45 -5.94
C VAL A 66 12.70 -2.86 -7.25
N SER A 67 13.48 -3.03 -8.32
CA SER A 67 12.98 -3.38 -9.65
C SER A 67 12.67 -4.86 -9.86
N ARG A 68 13.17 -5.75 -8.99
CA ARG A 68 12.92 -7.21 -9.08
C ARG A 68 12.72 -7.84 -7.69
N PRO A 69 11.73 -7.39 -6.91
CA PRO A 69 11.50 -7.87 -5.56
C PRO A 69 10.91 -9.28 -5.56
N ASP A 70 11.03 -9.97 -4.42
CA ASP A 70 10.33 -11.21 -4.11
C ASP A 70 8.97 -10.93 -3.45
N ILE A 71 8.89 -9.84 -2.67
CA ILE A 71 7.68 -9.37 -2.00
C ILE A 71 7.58 -7.86 -2.16
N LYS A 72 6.37 -7.39 -2.41
CA LYS A 72 5.99 -5.99 -2.47
C LYS A 72 4.96 -5.68 -1.39
N ILE A 73 5.08 -4.52 -0.78
CA ILE A 73 4.06 -3.91 0.07
C ILE A 73 3.68 -2.59 -0.57
N ALA A 74 2.43 -2.44 -1.01
CA ALA A 74 1.94 -1.17 -1.53
C ALA A 74 0.97 -0.56 -0.52
N ALA A 75 1.15 0.72 -0.18
CA ALA A 75 0.21 1.46 0.63
C ALA A 75 -0.15 2.78 -0.05
N ILE A 76 -1.43 2.93 -0.40
CA ILE A 76 -1.99 4.16 -0.96
C ILE A 76 -3.07 4.70 -0.05
N GLY A 77 -3.01 6.00 0.26
CA GLY A 77 -3.99 6.67 1.12
C GLY A 77 -4.51 7.94 0.49
N TRP A 78 -5.78 8.26 0.76
CA TRP A 78 -6.47 9.46 0.28
C TRP A 78 -7.59 9.86 1.25
N ASP A 79 -8.19 11.02 1.03
CA ASP A 79 -9.39 11.46 1.72
C ASP A 79 -10.62 11.00 0.92
N GLU A 80 -11.45 10.14 1.51
CA GLU A 80 -12.60 9.54 0.83
C GLU A 80 -13.69 10.55 0.43
N HIS A 81 -13.68 11.73 1.05
CA HIS A 81 -14.65 12.80 0.81
C HIS A 81 -14.10 13.94 -0.05
N ASN A 82 -12.77 13.98 -0.25
CA ASN A 82 -12.12 14.99 -1.07
C ASN A 82 -10.81 14.47 -1.65
N GLU A 83 -10.85 13.86 -2.84
CA GLU A 83 -9.67 13.32 -3.52
C GLU A 83 -8.60 14.39 -3.82
N ASN A 84 -8.98 15.67 -3.89
CA ASN A 84 -8.06 16.79 -4.07
C ASN A 84 -7.34 17.20 -2.77
N ASN A 85 -7.66 16.58 -1.62
CA ASN A 85 -6.96 16.81 -0.37
C ASN A 85 -5.59 16.11 -0.38
N LEU A 86 -4.60 16.80 -0.93
CA LEU A 86 -3.22 16.31 -1.06
C LEU A 86 -2.55 16.00 0.28
N SER A 87 -3.03 16.59 1.39
CA SER A 87 -2.49 16.31 2.72
C SER A 87 -2.76 14.87 3.19
N ALA A 88 -3.80 14.23 2.65
CA ALA A 88 -4.16 12.83 2.90
C ALA A 88 -3.52 11.85 1.90
N ALA A 89 -2.95 12.36 0.80
CA ALA A 89 -2.33 11.53 -0.23
C ALA A 89 -1.09 10.81 0.31
N ARG A 90 -1.09 9.47 0.27
CA ARG A 90 0.06 8.63 0.63
C ARG A 90 0.35 7.68 -0.52
N ARG A 91 1.64 7.52 -0.84
CA ARG A 91 2.14 6.60 -1.85
C ARG A 91 3.42 5.97 -1.34
N ILE A 92 3.30 4.77 -0.80
CA ILE A 92 4.41 4.07 -0.16
C ILE A 92 4.54 2.70 -0.82
N TYR A 93 5.77 2.36 -1.19
CA TYR A 93 6.12 1.12 -1.84
C TYR A 93 7.29 0.46 -1.10
N GLY A 94 6.98 -0.55 -0.31
CA GLY A 94 7.96 -1.40 0.37
C GLY A 94 8.32 -2.60 -0.50
N VAL A 95 9.59 -2.97 -0.51
CA VAL A 95 10.09 -4.12 -1.27
C VAL A 95 11.02 -4.95 -0.43
N ARG A 96 11.01 -6.26 -0.69
CA ARG A 96 12.03 -7.20 -0.22
C ARG A 96 12.56 -8.01 -1.39
N ARG A 97 13.87 -8.16 -1.45
CA ARG A 97 14.54 -9.17 -2.28
C ARG A 97 15.62 -9.85 -1.44
N GLU A 98 15.50 -11.15 -1.26
CA GLU A 98 16.40 -11.96 -0.44
C GLU A 98 16.57 -11.35 0.97
N ASN A 99 17.78 -10.88 1.30
CA ASN A 99 18.14 -10.28 2.58
C ASN A 99 18.10 -8.73 2.59
N ARG A 100 17.68 -8.10 1.49
CA ARG A 100 17.58 -6.64 1.34
C ARG A 100 16.13 -6.18 1.33
N ALA A 101 15.88 -5.03 1.94
CA ALA A 101 14.56 -4.40 1.94
C ALA A 101 14.67 -2.88 1.86
N TYR A 102 13.76 -2.27 1.12
CA TYR A 102 13.69 -0.83 0.93
C TYR A 102 12.25 -0.35 1.03
N VAL A 103 12.06 0.89 1.47
CA VAL A 103 10.77 1.60 1.43
C VAL A 103 10.94 2.86 0.61
N LEU A 104 10.08 3.01 -0.39
CA LEU A 104 9.93 4.20 -1.19
C LEU A 104 8.70 4.96 -0.69
N SER A 105 8.85 6.24 -0.38
CA SER A 105 7.75 7.13 -0.03
C SER A 105 7.75 8.30 -0.98
N GLN A 106 6.65 8.48 -1.72
CA GLN A 106 6.50 9.57 -2.67
C GLN A 106 5.72 10.72 -2.04
N ALA A 107 6.29 11.92 -2.08
CA ALA A 107 5.59 13.14 -1.68
C ALA A 107 4.40 13.41 -2.62
N PRO A 108 3.33 14.07 -2.15
CA PRO A 108 2.24 14.50 -3.03
C PRO A 108 2.76 15.49 -4.09
N GLY A 109 2.21 15.41 -5.31
CA GLY A 109 2.42 16.41 -6.37
C GLY A 109 1.49 17.62 -6.23
N SER A 110 1.27 18.37 -7.30
CA SER A 110 0.34 19.51 -7.29
C SER A 110 -1.13 19.10 -7.42
N LYS A 111 -1.36 17.86 -7.85
CA LYS A 111 -2.66 17.17 -7.94
C LYS A 111 -2.53 15.75 -7.41
N PHE A 112 -3.65 15.10 -7.15
CA PHE A 112 -3.63 13.74 -6.64
C PHE A 112 -2.92 12.79 -7.62
N GLU A 113 -3.14 12.91 -8.92
CA GLU A 113 -2.52 12.06 -9.94
C GLU A 113 -1.02 12.32 -10.11
N GLU A 114 -0.53 13.44 -9.57
CA GLU A 114 0.87 13.84 -9.66
C GLU A 114 1.65 13.41 -8.42
N GLY A 115 2.90 13.01 -8.64
CA GLY A 115 3.83 12.60 -7.61
C GLY A 115 4.99 13.57 -7.50
N GLY A 116 5.33 13.94 -6.27
CA GLY A 116 6.55 14.68 -5.94
C GLY A 116 7.76 13.75 -5.80
N ASP A 117 8.82 14.26 -5.20
CA ASP A 117 10.06 13.50 -5.00
C ASP A 117 9.84 12.22 -4.19
N ILE A 118 10.68 11.24 -4.46
CA ILE A 118 10.65 9.91 -3.87
C ILE A 118 11.83 9.80 -2.90
N GLU A 119 11.51 9.48 -1.65
CA GLU A 119 12.48 9.11 -0.63
C GLU A 119 12.64 7.59 -0.63
N ILE A 120 13.87 7.09 -0.80
CA ILE A 120 14.19 5.67 -0.73
C ILE A 120 14.99 5.42 0.54
N THR A 121 14.52 4.53 1.39
CA THR A 121 15.15 4.20 2.68
C THR A 121 15.40 2.71 2.79
N GLU A 122 16.63 2.33 3.10
CA GLU A 122 16.96 0.95 3.45
C GLU A 122 16.37 0.57 4.81
N THR A 123 15.83 -0.64 4.92
CA THR A 123 15.29 -1.17 6.18
C THR A 123 15.66 -2.64 6.34
N SER A 124 15.43 -3.17 7.53
CA SER A 124 15.55 -4.61 7.76
C SER A 124 14.38 -5.35 7.11
N VAL A 125 14.65 -6.56 6.61
CA VAL A 125 13.62 -7.45 6.05
C VAL A 125 12.45 -7.69 7.01
N VAL A 126 12.77 -7.87 8.29
CA VAL A 126 11.75 -8.11 9.35
C VAL A 126 10.97 -6.83 9.66
N GLY A 127 11.60 -5.66 9.54
CA GLY A 127 11.00 -4.36 9.79
C GLY A 127 10.28 -3.74 8.60
N LEU A 128 10.19 -4.42 7.44
CA LEU A 128 9.65 -3.83 6.22
C LEU A 128 8.21 -3.31 6.39
N ALA A 129 7.30 -4.15 6.93
CA ALA A 129 5.91 -3.75 7.12
C ALA A 129 5.79 -2.55 8.08
N ARG A 130 6.56 -2.57 9.18
CA ARG A 130 6.63 -1.46 10.12
C ARG A 130 7.11 -0.18 9.45
N SER A 131 8.18 -0.24 8.65
CA SER A 131 8.72 0.93 7.95
C SER A 131 7.73 1.55 6.95
N VAL A 132 6.84 0.73 6.35
CA VAL A 132 5.74 1.25 5.52
C VAL A 132 4.68 1.93 6.40
N ILE A 133 4.27 1.29 7.49
CA ILE A 133 3.25 1.82 8.41
C ILE A 133 3.70 3.10 9.12
N ASP A 134 4.99 3.22 9.45
CA ASP A 134 5.58 4.42 10.08
C ASP A 134 5.49 5.66 9.16
N LYS A 135 5.32 5.48 7.84
CA LYS A 135 5.09 6.57 6.87
C LYS A 135 3.61 6.97 6.76
N LEU A 136 2.69 6.25 7.41
CA LEU A 136 1.28 6.63 7.55
C LEU A 136 1.10 7.61 8.72
N PRO A 137 0.00 8.40 8.76
CA PRO A 137 -0.33 9.20 9.93
C PRO A 137 -0.40 8.36 11.20
N GLN A 138 0.09 8.93 12.29
CA GLN A 138 0.04 8.33 13.61
C GLN A 138 -1.35 8.54 14.19
N VAL A 139 -2.16 7.49 14.17
CA VAL A 139 -3.55 7.49 14.62
C VAL A 139 -3.72 6.40 15.66
N SER A 140 -4.41 6.72 16.75
CA SER A 140 -4.70 5.77 17.83
C SER A 140 -5.66 4.68 17.36
N LYS A 141 -5.72 3.59 18.12
CA LYS A 141 -6.76 2.57 17.96
C LYS A 141 -8.15 3.18 18.16
N GLY A 142 -9.08 2.90 17.24
CA GLY A 142 -10.47 3.31 17.38
C GLY A 142 -11.18 2.69 18.59
N SER A 143 -12.24 3.33 19.07
CA SER A 143 -12.94 2.94 20.30
C SER A 143 -14.23 2.13 20.08
N MET A 144 -14.72 2.04 18.83
CA MET A 144 -15.97 1.35 18.50
C MET A 144 -15.88 -0.19 18.50
N GLY A 145 -14.69 -0.75 18.78
CA GLY A 145 -14.46 -2.20 18.82
C GLY A 145 -14.49 -2.84 17.42
N GLU A 146 -14.98 -4.08 17.34
CA GLU A 146 -15.24 -4.73 16.06
C GLU A 146 -16.59 -4.27 15.49
N VAL A 147 -16.57 -3.76 14.26
CA VAL A 147 -17.77 -3.28 13.57
C VAL A 147 -18.04 -4.16 12.35
N PRO A 148 -19.10 -4.97 12.35
CA PRO A 148 -19.55 -5.66 11.14
C PRO A 148 -19.86 -4.65 10.04
N ILE A 149 -19.31 -4.85 8.85
CA ILE A 149 -19.57 -3.99 7.68
C ILE A 149 -20.71 -4.62 6.88
N MET A 150 -21.91 -4.18 7.17
CA MET A 150 -23.11 -4.51 6.42
C MET A 150 -23.25 -3.50 5.29
N ARG A 151 -23.12 -3.96 4.04
CA ARG A 151 -23.44 -3.11 2.88
C ARG A 151 -24.92 -2.76 2.97
N GLY A 152 -25.23 -1.48 3.12
CA GLY A 152 -26.62 -1.03 3.07
C GLY A 152 -27.23 -1.44 1.72
N GLN A 153 -28.42 -2.04 1.76
CA GLN A 153 -29.27 -2.24 0.58
C GLN A 153 -29.63 -0.86 0.01
N GLY A 154 -28.76 -0.30 -0.82
CA GLY A 154 -29.00 0.89 -1.60
C GLY A 154 -29.42 0.49 -3.01
N ARG A 155 -30.74 0.49 -3.25
CA ARG A 155 -31.45 0.16 -4.50
C ARG A 155 -31.53 -1.32 -4.86
N ASP A 156 -32.32 -2.06 -4.09
CA ASP A 156 -33.33 -2.94 -4.68
C ASP A 156 -34.45 -3.10 -3.66
N LEU A 157 -35.65 -2.70 -4.08
CA LEU A 157 -36.88 -2.99 -3.34
C LEU A 157 -37.20 -4.46 -3.57
N ASP A 158 -37.10 -5.31 -2.55
CA ASP A 158 -38.09 -6.37 -2.40
C ASP A 158 -38.29 -6.77 -0.94
N TYR A 159 -39.56 -6.83 -0.54
CA TYR A 159 -40.02 -7.29 0.76
C TYR A 159 -40.07 -8.83 0.75
N SER A 160 -39.42 -9.51 1.70
CA SER A 160 -40.01 -10.73 2.28
C SER A 160 -39.44 -11.10 3.65
N HIS A 161 -40.35 -11.05 4.63
CA HIS A 161 -40.46 -11.80 5.88
C HIS A 161 -39.22 -12.16 6.73
N GLY A 162 -39.09 -11.43 7.85
CA GLY A 162 -39.62 -11.95 9.11
C GLY A 162 -38.73 -12.89 9.92
N GLN A 163 -38.08 -12.35 10.95
CA GLN A 163 -38.20 -12.88 12.31
C GLN A 163 -37.92 -11.78 13.34
N SER A 164 -38.96 -11.46 14.09
CA SER A 164 -38.90 -10.63 15.28
C SER A 164 -38.16 -11.41 16.37
N ALA A 165 -37.06 -10.86 16.88
CA ALA A 165 -36.54 -11.19 18.19
C ALA A 165 -36.43 -9.89 18.97
N VAL A 166 -37.52 -9.56 19.67
CA VAL A 166 -37.50 -8.66 20.81
C VAL A 166 -36.47 -9.21 21.80
N ARG A 167 -35.33 -8.53 21.89
CA ARG A 167 -34.41 -8.65 23.01
C ARG A 167 -34.09 -7.27 23.53
N ASP A 168 -34.70 -7.00 24.66
CA ASP A 168 -34.38 -5.97 25.61
C ASP A 168 -32.85 -5.90 25.81
N SER A 169 -32.22 -4.92 25.19
CA SER A 169 -30.89 -4.45 25.55
C SER A 169 -30.76 -3.03 25.04
N PHE A 170 -30.34 -2.12 25.90
CA PHE A 170 -29.87 -0.77 25.53
C PHE A 170 -28.60 -0.81 24.64
N ALA A 171 -28.29 -1.96 24.03
CA ALA A 171 -27.14 -2.17 23.17
C ALA A 171 -27.53 -1.88 21.72
N GLU A 172 -26.73 -1.06 21.07
CA GLU A 172 -26.84 -0.74 19.65
C GLU A 172 -26.75 -2.00 18.78
N SER A 173 -27.65 -2.13 17.79
CA SER A 173 -27.70 -3.27 16.88
C SER A 173 -26.47 -3.28 15.93
N PRO A 174 -26.06 -4.45 15.41
CA PRO A 174 -24.98 -4.53 14.41
C PRO A 174 -25.20 -3.64 13.18
N GLU A 175 -26.44 -3.49 12.72
CA GLU A 175 -26.83 -2.65 11.58
C GLU A 175 -26.64 -1.16 11.91
N GLN A 176 -27.04 -0.74 13.12
CA GLN A 176 -26.85 0.62 13.62
C GLN A 176 -25.35 0.95 13.75
N LYS A 177 -24.55 0.02 14.29
CA LYS A 177 -23.08 0.13 14.37
C LYS A 177 -22.44 0.29 12.99
N SER A 178 -22.82 -0.57 12.05
CA SER A 178 -22.34 -0.52 10.66
C SER A 178 -22.68 0.82 10.02
N ALA A 179 -23.94 1.25 10.11
CA ALA A 179 -24.40 2.49 9.52
C ALA A 179 -23.71 3.72 10.14
N ARG A 180 -23.49 3.74 11.46
CA ARG A 180 -22.74 4.81 12.13
C ARG A 180 -21.30 4.84 11.62
N PHE A 181 -20.61 3.71 11.56
CA PHE A 181 -19.22 3.62 11.10
C PHE A 181 -19.07 4.09 9.65
N LEU A 182 -19.94 3.64 8.75
CA LEU A 182 -19.90 4.02 7.33
C LEU A 182 -20.24 5.50 7.08
N ARG A 183 -21.03 6.12 7.97
CA ARG A 183 -21.35 7.56 7.91
C ARG A 183 -20.33 8.44 8.63
N ALA A 184 -19.51 7.86 9.52
CA ALA A 184 -18.54 8.62 10.29
C ALA A 184 -17.49 9.20 9.33
N LYS A 185 -17.24 10.50 9.45
CA LYS A 185 -16.24 11.20 8.64
C LYS A 185 -14.88 10.54 8.86
N SER A 186 -14.18 10.18 7.79
CA SER A 186 -12.78 9.77 7.89
C SER A 186 -11.84 10.94 7.62
N THR A 187 -10.67 10.92 8.26
CA THR A 187 -9.54 11.80 7.91
C THR A 187 -8.66 11.17 6.84
N GLN A 188 -8.68 9.84 6.74
CA GLN A 188 -7.97 9.11 5.72
C GLN A 188 -8.61 7.74 5.49
N PHE A 189 -8.61 7.31 4.24
CA PHE A 189 -8.88 5.94 3.82
C PHE A 189 -7.70 5.45 2.97
N GLY A 190 -7.45 4.15 2.95
CA GLY A 190 -6.42 3.62 2.07
C GLY A 190 -6.41 2.12 1.93
N GLU A 191 -5.56 1.67 1.01
CA GLU A 191 -5.35 0.26 0.69
C GLU A 191 -3.89 -0.12 0.97
N PHE A 192 -3.72 -1.21 1.71
CA PHE A 192 -2.44 -1.80 2.06
C PHE A 192 -2.40 -3.23 1.51
N GLU A 193 -1.53 -3.45 0.54
CA GLU A 193 -1.41 -4.72 -0.17
C GLU A 193 -0.07 -5.38 0.12
N VAL A 194 -0.10 -6.69 0.37
CA VAL A 194 1.08 -7.55 0.41
C VAL A 194 1.02 -8.47 -0.81
N LEU A 195 1.91 -8.26 -1.77
CA LEU A 195 1.90 -8.92 -3.08
C LEU A 195 3.19 -9.73 -3.29
N PRO A 196 3.14 -10.84 -4.03
CA PRO A 196 4.35 -11.42 -4.60
C PRO A 196 5.02 -10.44 -5.57
N GLY A 197 6.34 -10.37 -5.52
CA GLY A 197 7.14 -9.56 -6.43
C GLY A 197 7.35 -10.20 -7.81
N GLU A 198 7.96 -9.43 -8.70
CA GLU A 198 8.21 -9.80 -10.09
C GLU A 198 9.15 -11.00 -10.21
N SER A 199 10.10 -11.17 -9.28
CA SER A 199 11.04 -12.30 -9.29
C SER A 199 10.32 -13.64 -9.09
N MET A 200 9.16 -13.64 -8.43
CA MET A 200 8.38 -14.84 -8.09
C MET A 200 7.41 -15.24 -9.21
N HIS A 201 7.90 -15.24 -10.45
CA HIS A 201 7.10 -15.52 -11.65
C HIS A 201 6.61 -16.96 -11.76
N TRP A 202 7.26 -17.89 -11.06
CA TRP A 202 6.93 -19.31 -10.99
C TRP A 202 5.85 -19.66 -9.96
N LEU A 203 5.37 -18.70 -9.15
CA LEU A 203 4.28 -18.95 -8.20
C LEU A 203 3.00 -19.34 -8.93
N ARG A 204 2.35 -20.39 -8.45
CA ARG A 204 1.09 -20.87 -9.04
C ARG A 204 -0.04 -19.90 -8.77
N GLU A 205 -0.10 -19.42 -7.53
CA GLU A 205 -1.06 -18.42 -7.10
C GLU A 205 -0.35 -17.10 -6.81
N ARG A 206 -0.64 -16.08 -7.63
CA ARG A 206 -0.04 -14.74 -7.51
C ARG A 206 -0.93 -13.72 -6.79
N SER A 207 -2.07 -14.15 -6.25
CA SER A 207 -2.96 -13.31 -5.44
C SER A 207 -2.21 -12.75 -4.24
N GLY A 208 -2.40 -11.47 -3.94
CA GLY A 208 -1.86 -10.89 -2.71
C GLY A 208 -2.88 -10.90 -1.57
N TYR A 209 -2.54 -10.18 -0.51
CA TYR A 209 -3.45 -9.88 0.59
C TYR A 209 -3.71 -8.38 0.62
N LEU A 210 -4.98 -7.99 0.56
CA LEU A 210 -5.42 -6.60 0.64
C LEU A 210 -6.07 -6.36 2.02
N MET A 211 -5.62 -5.30 2.69
CA MET A 211 -6.27 -4.72 3.85
C MET A 211 -6.60 -3.26 3.53
N ARG A 212 -7.82 -2.83 3.82
CA ARG A 212 -8.19 -1.42 3.80
C ARG A 212 -8.01 -0.84 5.18
N TRP A 213 -7.54 0.39 5.29
CA TRP A 213 -7.62 1.13 6.54
C TRP A 213 -8.54 2.33 6.40
N ARG A 214 -9.16 2.69 7.51
CA ARG A 214 -9.99 3.88 7.65
C ARG A 214 -9.65 4.53 8.99
N ASP A 215 -9.25 5.79 8.93
CA ASP A 215 -8.98 6.63 10.09
C ASP A 215 -10.24 7.47 10.33
N VAL A 216 -11.04 7.07 11.31
CA VAL A 216 -12.29 7.75 11.66
C VAL A 216 -11.96 8.98 12.49
N ALA A 217 -12.47 10.15 12.06
CA ALA A 217 -12.26 11.41 12.75
C ALA A 217 -12.74 11.31 14.21
N ASP A 218 -11.94 11.85 15.13
CA ASP A 218 -12.19 11.89 16.58
C ASP A 218 -12.34 10.50 17.26
N ASP A 219 -11.97 9.40 16.59
CA ASP A 219 -12.06 8.05 17.17
C ASP A 219 -10.76 7.24 16.99
N GLY A 220 -10.36 6.95 15.75
CA GLY A 220 -9.12 6.22 15.48
C GLY A 220 -9.13 5.32 14.25
N ARG A 221 -8.10 4.47 14.14
CA ARG A 221 -7.84 3.62 12.98
C ARG A 221 -8.53 2.26 13.07
N TYR A 222 -9.06 1.83 11.93
CA TYR A 222 -9.63 0.50 11.71
C TYR A 222 -9.03 -0.15 10.48
N LEU A 223 -8.89 -1.48 10.52
CA LEU A 223 -8.59 -2.31 9.36
C LEU A 223 -9.81 -3.11 8.93
N VAL A 224 -10.00 -3.23 7.62
CA VAL A 224 -11.06 -4.01 6.99
C VAL A 224 -10.42 -4.89 5.93
N GLU A 225 -10.60 -6.21 6.06
CA GLU A 225 -10.24 -7.14 4.99
C GLU A 225 -11.44 -7.35 4.06
N PRO A 226 -11.27 -7.22 2.73
CA PRO A 226 -12.33 -7.53 1.78
C PRO A 226 -12.65 -9.03 1.80
N ARG A 227 -13.82 -9.39 2.34
CA ARG A 227 -14.38 -10.74 2.39
C ARG A 227 -15.91 -10.66 2.38
N ASP A 228 -16.59 -11.80 2.29
CA ASP A 228 -18.06 -11.88 2.18
C ASP A 228 -18.80 -11.16 3.33
N HIS A 229 -18.24 -11.27 4.54
CA HIS A 229 -18.69 -10.53 5.74
C HIS A 229 -17.51 -9.75 6.35
N PRO A 230 -17.20 -8.55 5.84
CA PRO A 230 -16.10 -7.76 6.34
C PRO A 230 -16.40 -7.27 7.76
N VAL A 231 -15.37 -7.20 8.59
CA VAL A 231 -15.43 -6.61 9.92
C VAL A 231 -14.33 -5.56 9.98
N ALA A 232 -14.68 -4.35 10.40
CA ALA A 232 -13.70 -3.33 10.75
C ALA A 232 -13.17 -3.61 12.15
N VAL A 233 -11.87 -3.82 12.26
CA VAL A 233 -11.19 -4.10 13.53
C VAL A 233 -10.37 -2.88 13.90
N ALA A 234 -10.63 -2.30 15.06
CA ALA A 234 -9.83 -1.19 15.57
C ALA A 234 -8.37 -1.63 15.80
N VAL A 235 -7.40 -0.86 15.31
CA VAL A 235 -5.97 -1.15 15.51
C VAL A 235 -5.17 0.11 15.80
N ASP A 236 -4.13 0.00 16.63
CA ASP A 236 -3.03 0.96 16.67
C ASP A 236 -1.95 0.58 15.64
N ALA A 237 -0.84 1.31 15.62
CA ALA A 237 0.29 1.02 14.73
C ALA A 237 0.83 -0.41 14.90
N LYS A 238 0.89 -0.92 16.14
CA LYS A 238 1.40 -2.27 16.43
C LYS A 238 0.42 -3.35 15.98
N GLY A 239 -0.88 -3.14 16.15
CA GLY A 239 -1.94 -4.00 15.65
C GLY A 239 -1.92 -4.08 14.12
N PHE A 240 -1.71 -2.94 13.45
CA PHE A 240 -1.53 -2.91 11.99
C PHE A 240 -0.27 -3.66 11.57
N GLU A 241 0.86 -3.42 12.23
CA GLU A 241 2.12 -4.13 11.96
C GLU A 241 1.95 -5.65 12.10
N ASN A 242 1.32 -6.12 13.18
CA ASN A 242 1.05 -7.53 13.40
C ASN A 242 0.17 -8.13 12.29
N ALA A 243 -0.91 -7.42 11.90
CA ALA A 243 -1.77 -7.86 10.82
C ALA A 243 -0.97 -7.98 9.51
N ALA A 244 -0.20 -6.95 9.13
CA ALA A 244 0.64 -6.96 7.94
C ALA A 244 1.69 -8.08 7.94
N ASN A 245 2.39 -8.27 9.06
CA ASN A 245 3.40 -9.32 9.21
C ASN A 245 2.81 -10.73 9.09
N GLU A 246 1.58 -10.95 9.54
CA GLU A 246 0.88 -12.23 9.33
C GLU A 246 0.66 -12.50 7.83
N ARG A 247 0.32 -11.48 7.04
CA ARG A 247 0.10 -11.61 5.58
C ARG A 247 1.42 -11.83 4.85
N VAL A 248 2.48 -11.11 5.27
CA VAL A 248 3.85 -11.35 4.79
C VAL A 248 4.28 -12.78 5.09
N ALA A 249 4.06 -13.29 6.30
CA ALA A 249 4.42 -14.66 6.68
C ALA A 249 3.68 -15.71 5.85
N LYS A 250 2.37 -15.52 5.60
CA LYS A 250 1.58 -16.39 4.71
C LYS A 250 2.15 -16.40 3.29
N LEU A 251 2.46 -15.22 2.74
CA LEU A 251 3.08 -15.12 1.41
C LEU A 251 4.46 -15.80 1.36
N VAL A 252 5.31 -15.59 2.36
CA VAL A 252 6.63 -16.24 2.46
C VAL A 252 6.50 -17.76 2.49
N ARG A 253 5.53 -18.27 3.24
CA ARG A 253 5.26 -19.70 3.31
C ARG A 253 4.86 -20.25 1.94
N ARG A 254 3.92 -19.58 1.25
CA ARG A 254 3.51 -19.95 -0.11
C ARG A 254 4.67 -19.94 -1.09
N ILE A 255 5.53 -18.92 -1.03
CA ILE A 255 6.76 -18.86 -1.83
C ILE A 255 7.64 -20.09 -1.59
N LYS A 256 7.86 -20.46 -0.32
CA LYS A 256 8.68 -21.64 0.00
C LYS A 256 8.06 -22.95 -0.50
N GLU A 257 6.74 -23.08 -0.42
CA GLU A 257 6.01 -24.29 -0.82
C GLU A 257 5.99 -24.51 -2.34
N ASP A 258 5.85 -23.43 -3.12
CA ASP A 258 5.81 -23.48 -4.59
C ASP A 258 7.20 -23.54 -5.24
N LYS A 259 8.29 -23.35 -4.47
CA LYS A 259 9.64 -23.22 -5.01
C LYS A 259 10.02 -24.47 -5.85
N PRO A 260 10.40 -24.30 -7.13
CA PRO A 260 10.79 -25.42 -7.99
C PRO A 260 11.96 -26.21 -7.40
N LYS A 261 11.84 -27.54 -7.38
CA LYS A 261 12.85 -28.45 -6.80
C LYS A 261 14.15 -28.56 -7.61
N TYR A 262 14.22 -27.95 -8.79
CA TYR A 262 15.34 -28.09 -9.74
C TYR A 262 16.47 -27.05 -9.54
N GLU A 263 16.38 -26.14 -8.56
CA GLU A 263 17.43 -25.17 -8.22
C GLU A 263 18.34 -25.63 -7.05
N MET A 264 18.38 -26.93 -6.74
CA MET A 264 19.27 -27.49 -5.70
C MET A 264 20.46 -28.28 -6.29
N GLN A 265 21.05 -27.80 -7.38
CA GLN A 265 22.33 -28.29 -7.91
C GLN A 265 23.30 -27.13 -8.12
#